data_AF-A0A6J5XCR5-F1
#
_entry.id   AF-A0A6J5XCR5-F1
#
_cell.length_a   1.000
_cell.length_b   1.000
_cell.length_c   1.000
_cell.angle_alpha   90.00
_cell.angle_beta   90.00
_cell.angle_gamma   90.00
#
_symmetry.space_group_name_H-M   'P 1'
#
loop_
_entity.id
_entity.type
_entity.pdbx_description
1 polymer ?
#
loop_
_entity_poly.entity_id
_entity_poly.type
_entity_poly.pdbx_seq_one_letter_code
_entity_poly.pdbx_strand_id
1 'polypeptide(L)' 'MPSHSVSIRSIETERYKVIDQQKKEILEEIEESRAFFQVYEGAVYMNQGKTYLVTSLDLSRKIASCYVADLKYSCHRQ' A
#
# COMPACT_ATOMS: atom_id res chain seq x y z
N MET A 1 -20.83 -42.77 1.91
CA MET A 1 -20.12 -42.03 2.97
C MET A 1 -19.69 -40.67 2.42
N PRO A 2 -20.18 -39.53 2.92
CA PRO A 2 -19.61 -38.25 2.53
C PRO A 2 -19.08 -37.49 3.76
N SER A 3 -17.77 -37.25 3.82
CA SER A 3 -17.23 -36.28 4.78
C SER A 3 -16.65 -35.11 4.00
N HIS A 4 -17.40 -34.01 4.08
CA HIS A 4 -16.94 -32.62 4.09
C HIS A 4 -16.04 -32.20 2.94
N SER A 5 -16.70 -31.61 1.95
CA SER A 5 -16.31 -30.38 1.28
C SER A 5 -15.31 -29.55 2.08
N VAL A 6 -14.01 -29.79 1.87
CA VAL A 6 -12.98 -28.84 2.26
C VAL A 6 -13.13 -27.67 1.31
N SER A 7 -13.92 -26.69 1.71
CA SER A 7 -13.93 -25.37 1.09
C SER A 7 -12.54 -24.78 1.30
N ILE A 8 -11.63 -25.01 0.36
CA ILE A 8 -10.40 -24.21 0.19
C ILE A 8 -10.84 -22.86 -0.37
N ARG A 9 -11.57 -22.10 0.45
CA ARG A 9 -11.97 -20.73 0.21
C ARG A 9 -11.78 -20.05 1.55
N SER A 10 -10.62 -19.40 1.68
CA SER A 10 -10.33 -18.24 2.52
C SER A 10 -8.86 -18.26 2.90
N ILE A 11 -7.98 -18.19 1.90
CA ILE A 11 -6.79 -17.35 2.07
C ILE A 11 -7.35 -15.94 1.88
N GLU A 12 -8.02 -15.40 2.89
CA GLU A 12 -8.28 -13.96 2.93
C GLU A 12 -6.92 -13.32 3.16
N THR A 13 -6.18 -13.10 2.07
CA THR A 13 -4.98 -12.29 2.15
C THR A 13 -5.44 -10.88 2.47
N GLU A 14 -5.31 -10.53 3.75
CA GLU A 14 -5.42 -9.17 4.28
C GLU A 14 -4.60 -8.23 3.37
N ARG A 15 -5.27 -7.24 2.78
CA ARG A 15 -4.66 -6.29 1.83
C ARG A 15 -4.83 -4.87 2.34
N TYR A 16 -3.75 -4.13 2.29
CA TYR A 16 -3.67 -2.72 2.65
C TYR A 16 -3.78 -1.87 1.41
N LYS A 17 -4.59 -0.81 1.49
CA LYS A 17 -4.78 0.17 0.43
C LYS A 17 -3.91 1.38 0.69
N VAL A 18 -3.05 1.70 -0.25
CA VAL A 18 -2.24 2.93 -0.21
C VAL A 18 -3.08 4.05 -0.81
N ILE A 19 -3.45 5.03 -0.01
CA ILE A 19 -4.29 6.16 -0.43
C ILE A 19 -3.46 7.44 -0.35
N ASP A 20 -3.49 8.19 -1.45
CA ASP A 20 -2.95 9.54 -1.47
C ASP A 20 -3.90 10.48 -0.74
N GLN A 21 -3.47 11.10 0.35
CA GLN A 21 -4.28 12.02 1.14
C GLN A 21 -4.57 13.35 0.42
N GLN A 22 -3.72 13.79 -0.52
CA GLN A 22 -3.96 15.01 -1.29
C GLN A 22 -5.08 14.82 -2.32
N LYS A 23 -5.05 13.70 -3.03
CA LYS A 23 -5.97 13.41 -4.13
C LYS A 23 -7.13 12.49 -3.74
N LYS A 24 -7.05 11.88 -2.56
CA LYS A 24 -8.01 10.88 -2.05
C LYS A 24 -8.21 9.71 -3.03
N GLU A 25 -7.15 9.35 -3.75
CA GLU A 25 -7.15 8.24 -4.71
C GLU A 25 -6.37 7.05 -4.16
N ILE A 26 -6.81 5.84 -4.50
CA ILE A 26 -6.07 4.62 -4.18
C ILE A 26 -4.93 4.51 -5.20
N LEU A 27 -3.70 4.53 -4.72
CA LEU A 27 -2.51 4.39 -5.54
C LEU A 27 -2.21 2.92 -5.84
N GLU A 28 -2.32 2.07 -4.83
CA GLU A 28 -2.01 0.64 -4.92
C GLU A 28 -2.67 -0.17 -3.79
N GLU A 29 -2.85 -1.47 -4.01
CA GLU A 29 -3.25 -2.44 -2.98
C GLU A 29 -2.11 -3.46 -2.78
N ILE A 30 -1.60 -3.54 -1.57
CA ILE A 30 -0.48 -4.41 -1.20
C ILE A 30 -0.91 -5.40 -0.12
N GLU A 31 -0.42 -6.63 -0.18
CA GLU A 31 -0.71 -7.64 0.84
C GLU A 31 -0.11 -7.21 2.20
N GLU A 32 -0.80 -7.53 3.30
CA GLU A 32 -0.39 -7.19 4.67
C GLU A 32 1.06 -7.56 4.96
N SER A 33 1.42 -8.79 4.58
CA SER A 33 2.77 -9.35 4.74
C SER A 33 3.85 -8.53 4.03
N ARG A 34 3.52 -7.76 2.98
CA ARG A 34 4.42 -6.78 2.34
C ARG A 34 4.22 -5.37 2.87
N ALA A 35 2.99 -5.00 3.20
CA ALA A 35 2.64 -3.66 3.66
C ALA A 35 3.40 -3.26 4.93
N PHE A 36 3.58 -4.21 5.86
CA PHE A 36 4.40 -3.98 7.06
C PHE A 36 5.85 -3.58 6.77
N PHE A 37 6.43 -4.05 5.67
CA PHE A 37 7.81 -3.73 5.30
C PHE A 37 7.90 -2.53 4.33
N GLN A 38 6.83 -2.25 3.59
CA GLN A 38 6.85 -1.31 2.47
C GLN A 38 6.12 0.01 2.78
N VAL A 39 5.10 0.01 3.65
CA VAL A 39 4.25 1.18 3.96
C VAL A 39 3.96 1.33 5.46
N TYR A 40 4.98 1.13 6.30
CA TYR A 40 4.89 1.52 7.72
C TYR A 40 4.96 3.04 7.89
N GLU A 41 4.58 3.54 9.07
CA GLU A 41 4.66 4.98 9.38
C GLU A 41 6.08 5.53 9.19
N GLY A 42 6.24 6.57 8.37
CA GLY A 42 7.54 7.13 8.01
C GLY A 42 8.26 6.40 6.88
N ALA A 43 7.69 5.32 6.32
CA ALA A 43 8.24 4.68 5.14
C ALA A 43 8.10 5.57 3.90
N VAL A 44 9.12 5.49 3.04
CA VAL A 44 9.11 6.13 1.73
C VAL A 44 8.72 5.07 0.70
N TYR A 45 7.51 5.21 0.16
CA TYR A 45 6.94 4.37 -0.88
C TYR A 45 7.23 4.98 -2.25
N MET A 46 7.53 4.17 -3.28
CA MET A 46 7.75 4.66 -4.64
C MET A 46 6.89 3.91 -5.63
N ASN A 47 6.08 4.64 -6.40
CA ASN A 47 5.18 4.09 -7.41
C ASN A 47 5.36 4.82 -8.74
N GLN A 48 5.68 4.09 -9.81
CA GLN A 48 5.87 4.62 -11.17
C GLN A 48 6.82 5.83 -11.24
N GLY A 49 7.88 5.83 -10.42
CA GLY A 49 8.87 6.92 -10.36
C GLY A 49 8.45 8.14 -9.53
N LYS A 50 7.23 8.14 -8.97
CA LYS A 50 6.79 9.12 -7.97
C LYS A 50 7.02 8.56 -6.58
N THR A 51 7.52 9.41 -5.71
CA THR A 51 7.80 9.05 -4.33
C THR A 51 6.63 9.51 -3.46
N TYR A 52 6.28 8.73 -2.45
CA TYR A 52 5.17 8.95 -1.54
C TYR A 52 5.67 8.70 -0.12
N LEU A 53 5.44 9.65 0.77
CA LEU A 53 5.77 9.51 2.17
C LEU A 53 4.54 8.99 2.91
N VAL A 54 4.66 7.84 3.57
CA VAL A 54 3.60 7.31 4.42
C VAL A 54 3.59 8.07 5.74
N THR A 55 2.50 8.75 6.04
CA THR A 55 2.37 9.53 7.29
C THR A 55 1.72 8.74 8.40
N SER A 56 0.83 7.81 8.07
CA SER A 56 0.17 6.94 9.04
C SER A 56 -0.35 5.67 8.38
N LEU A 57 -0.34 4.56 9.11
CA LEU A 57 -0.89 3.27 8.69
C LEU A 57 -2.06 2.88 9.60
N ASP A 58 -3.28 2.92 9.07
CA ASP A 58 -4.48 2.44 9.76
C ASP A 58 -4.60 0.92 9.59
N LEU A 59 -4.18 0.17 10.61
CA LEU A 59 -4.33 -1.30 10.65
C LEU A 59 -5.82 -1.71 10.72
N SER A 60 -6.64 -0.96 11.47
CA SER A 60 -8.07 -1.26 11.62
C SER A 60 -8.85 -1.14 10.30
N ARG A 61 -8.47 -0.17 9.46
CA ARG A 61 -9.10 0.05 8.15
C ARG A 61 -8.31 -0.59 7.01
N LYS A 62 -7.08 -1.05 7.28
CA LYS A 62 -6.08 -1.54 6.32
C LYS A 62 -5.79 -0.49 5.25
N ILE A 63 -5.56 0.74 5.70
CA ILE A 63 -5.34 1.90 4.83
C ILE A 63 -4.03 2.56 5.23
N ALA A 64 -3.08 2.63 4.29
CA ALA A 64 -1.89 3.45 4.42
C ALA A 64 -2.17 4.85 3.85
N SER A 65 -2.11 5.87 4.69
CA SER A 65 -2.22 7.26 4.26
C SER A 65 -0.84 7.80 3.89
N CYS A 66 -0.72 8.32 2.69
CA CYS A 66 0.55 8.86 2.18
C CYS A 66 0.36 10.15 1.41
N TYR A 67 1.45 10.89 1.24
CA TYR A 67 1.49 12.15 0.50
C TYR A 67 2.56 12.06 -0.57
N VAL A 68 2.32 12.65 -1.74
CA VAL A 68 3.35 12.75 -2.78
C VAL A 68 4.56 13.52 -2.25
N ALA A 69 5.69 12.82 -2.18
CA ALA A 69 6.99 13.41 -1.97
C ALA A 69 7.54 13.69 -3.37
N ASP A 70 7.19 14.85 -3.92
CA ASP A 70 7.74 15.33 -5.19
C ASP A 70 9.25 15.61 -4.99
N LEU A 71 10.06 14.56 -5.10
CA LEU A 71 11.49 14.71 -5.30
C LEU A 71 11.66 15.19 -6.73
N LYS A 72 11.72 16.51 -6.88
CA LYS A 72 11.91 17.22 -8.13
C LYS A 72 13.35 17.00 -8.66
N TYR A 73 13.72 15.76 -8.97
CA TYR A 73 14.92 15.47 -9.75
C TYR A 73 14.60 15.69 -11.23
N SER A 74 14.56 16.96 -11.64
CA SER A 74 14.71 17.30 -13.04
C SER A 74 16.15 16.98 -13.44
N CYS A 75 16.39 15.79 -13.97
CA CYS A 75 17.59 15.58 -14.78
C CYS A 75 17.40 16.38 -16.07
N HIS A 76 17.79 17.65 -16.04
CA HIS A 76 18.17 18.37 -17.24
C HIS A 76 19.42 17.68 -17.77
N ARG A 77 19.21 16.76 -18.71
CA ARG A 77 20.30 16.22 -19.52
C ARG A 77 20.46 17.19 -20.70
N GLN A 78 21.51 17.99 -20.60
CA GLN A 78 22.00 18.90 -21.65
C GLN A 78 22.53 18.11 -22.83
#